data_AF-A0A1A9KP20-F1
#
_entry.id   AF-A0A1A9KP20-F1
#
_cell.length_a   1.000
_cell.length_b   1.000
_cell.length_c   1.000
_cell.angle_alpha   90.00
_cell.angle_beta   90.00
_cell.angle_gamma   90.00
#
_symmetry.space_group_name_H-M   'P 1'
#
loop_
_entity.id
_entity.type
_entity.pdbx_description
1 polymer ?
#
loop_
_entity_poly.entity_id
_entity_poly.type
_entity_poly.pdbx_seq_one_letter_code
_entity_poly.pdbx_strand_id
1 'polypeptide(L)'
;MSTKINHGRIKRRATLEQALAELVRIRPAFIQEARKAVATVIARKLAFGRDLAENYCLVDEDRNRWSRNHVLGQIEDAYRNQDNTIKTMNWDFIGSVSVLPFRGDVLMLTYWRNHAPFARLIEDAGFTDYHYQNSTDRPDTISEAEWDTRRDAWDEALPTGRAVDVAFEFQLVDWYDIISARYDADLIRACAPSEKARRERVAYHLTEIEQFHGCDTTQGAMRIVRKVREIYPDRVTSIHLCATPLQEV
;
A
#
# COMPACT_ATOMS: atom_id res chain seq x y z
N MET A 1 -0.16 24.79 -19.28
CA MET A 1 0.23 23.46 -18.75
C MET A 1 -0.90 22.93 -17.90
N SER A 2 -1.09 21.60 -17.82
CA SER A 2 -2.05 21.01 -16.87
C SER A 2 -1.33 20.74 -15.56
N THR A 3 -1.69 21.48 -14.51
CA THR A 3 -1.16 21.27 -13.15
C THR A 3 -2.05 20.25 -12.45
N LYS A 4 -1.48 19.11 -12.05
CA LYS A 4 -2.18 18.01 -11.36
C LYS A 4 -1.40 17.59 -10.13
N ILE A 5 -1.72 18.20 -9.00
CA ILE A 5 -1.10 17.94 -7.71
C ILE A 5 -2.13 17.24 -6.82
N ASN A 6 -2.23 15.91 -6.95
CA ASN A 6 -3.23 15.09 -6.24
C ASN A 6 -2.87 14.78 -4.79
N HIS A 7 -1.59 14.97 -4.45
CA HIS A 7 -1.01 14.57 -3.17
C HIS A 7 -0.21 15.73 -2.55
N GLY A 8 -0.67 16.95 -2.83
CA GLY A 8 -0.10 18.18 -2.29
C GLY A 8 -0.51 18.40 -0.85
N ARG A 9 0.43 18.83 -0.02
CA ARG A 9 0.23 19.14 1.38
C ARG A 9 0.90 20.47 1.72
N ILE A 10 0.45 21.12 2.79
CA ILE A 10 1.05 22.35 3.31
C ILE A 10 1.21 22.28 4.82
N LYS A 11 2.35 22.75 5.32
CA LYS A 11 2.57 23.08 6.73
C LYS A 11 2.73 24.59 6.85
N ARG A 12 1.74 25.22 7.49
CA ARG A 12 1.68 26.68 7.63
C ARG A 12 2.67 27.19 8.68
N ARG A 13 3.24 28.37 8.46
CA ARG A 13 4.12 29.09 9.39
C ARG A 13 5.28 28.24 9.89
N ALA A 14 5.95 27.58 8.96
CA ALA A 14 7.07 26.68 9.24
C ALA A 14 8.22 26.99 8.29
N THR A 15 9.45 26.88 8.81
CA THR A 15 10.64 26.87 7.97
C THR A 15 10.88 25.45 7.42
N LEU A 16 11.69 25.36 6.37
CA LEU A 16 12.09 24.07 5.81
C LEU A 16 12.79 23.20 6.86
N GLU A 17 13.66 23.78 7.69
CA GLU A 17 14.38 23.07 8.74
C GLU A 17 13.43 22.50 9.79
N GLN A 18 12.40 23.26 10.18
CA GLN A 18 11.37 22.79 11.11
C GLN A 18 10.55 21.64 10.51
N ALA A 19 10.19 21.75 9.22
CA ALA A 19 9.50 20.69 8.50
C ALA A 19 10.34 19.41 8.41
N LEU A 20 11.64 19.53 8.07
CA LEU A 20 12.56 18.40 8.00
C LEU A 20 12.79 17.76 9.37
N ALA A 21 12.97 18.56 10.43
CA ALA A 21 13.10 18.05 11.80
C ALA A 21 11.86 17.25 12.22
N GLU A 22 10.67 17.71 11.85
CA GLU A 22 9.43 17.00 12.10
C GLU A 22 9.34 15.68 11.32
N LEU A 23 9.79 15.66 10.05
CA LEU A 23 9.86 14.43 9.26
C LEU A 23 10.83 13.41 9.84
N VAL A 24 12.00 13.85 10.33
CA VAL A 24 12.95 12.99 11.05
C VAL A 24 12.29 12.43 12.31
N ARG A 25 11.56 13.25 13.07
CA ARG A 25 10.88 12.84 14.30
C ARG A 25 9.83 11.76 14.06
N ILE A 26 9.04 11.87 12.98
CA ILE A 26 7.96 10.90 12.68
C ILE A 26 8.43 9.68 11.87
N ARG A 27 9.62 9.73 11.25
CA ARG A 27 10.16 8.62 10.44
C ARG A 27 10.10 7.24 11.11
N PRO A 28 10.41 7.07 12.43
CA PRO A 28 10.28 5.77 13.08
C PRO A 28 8.85 5.18 13.06
N ALA A 29 7.81 6.03 13.14
CA ALA A 29 6.43 5.59 13.07
C ALA A 29 6.07 5.08 11.66
N PHE A 30 6.59 5.73 10.61
CA PHE A 30 6.46 5.27 9.23
C PHE A 30 7.08 3.88 9.05
N ILE A 31 8.29 3.68 9.55
CA ILE A 31 8.98 2.38 9.49
C ILE A 31 8.19 1.31 10.23
N GLN A 32 7.65 1.62 11.41
CA GLN A 32 6.84 0.67 12.17
C GLN A 32 5.59 0.22 11.39
N GLU A 33 4.85 1.17 10.81
CA GLU A 33 3.65 0.85 10.02
C GLU A 33 4.01 0.05 8.75
N ALA A 34 5.09 0.41 8.07
CA ALA A 34 5.54 -0.32 6.88
C ALA A 34 5.99 -1.76 7.19
N ARG A 35 6.76 -1.95 8.27
CA ARG A 35 7.15 -3.29 8.75
C ARG A 35 5.94 -4.13 9.12
N LYS A 36 4.95 -3.53 9.80
CA LYS A 36 3.68 -4.19 10.15
C LYS A 36 2.90 -4.59 8.91
N ALA A 37 2.88 -3.75 7.87
CA ALA A 37 2.24 -4.07 6.59
C ALA A 37 2.93 -5.26 5.89
N VAL A 38 4.26 -5.29 5.85
CA VAL A 38 5.03 -6.44 5.35
C VAL A 38 4.70 -7.71 6.14
N ALA A 39 4.76 -7.64 7.47
CA ALA A 39 4.46 -8.78 8.35
C ALA A 39 3.02 -9.29 8.15
N THR A 40 2.06 -8.39 7.93
CA THR A 40 0.67 -8.73 7.60
C THR A 40 0.58 -9.50 6.28
N VAL A 41 1.33 -9.08 5.25
CA VAL A 41 1.36 -9.80 3.96
C VAL A 41 1.95 -11.20 4.13
N ILE A 42 3.04 -11.34 4.89
CA ILE A 42 3.66 -12.64 5.19
C ILE A 42 2.68 -13.53 5.94
N ALA A 43 2.15 -13.07 7.08
CA ALA A 43 1.22 -13.81 7.91
C ALA A 43 0.00 -14.28 7.11
N ARG A 44 -0.58 -13.40 6.29
CA ARG A 44 -1.71 -13.73 5.42
C ARG A 44 -1.36 -14.83 4.40
N LYS A 45 -0.19 -14.74 3.74
CA LYS A 45 0.21 -15.73 2.73
C LYS A 45 0.52 -17.10 3.35
N LEU A 46 1.19 -17.14 4.50
CA LEU A 46 1.48 -18.39 5.21
C LEU A 46 0.21 -19.06 5.73
N ALA A 47 -0.66 -18.29 6.41
CA ALA A 47 -1.93 -18.80 6.91
C ALA A 47 -2.80 -19.33 5.76
N PHE A 48 -2.86 -18.58 4.66
CA PHE A 48 -3.58 -19.00 3.47
C PHE A 48 -3.07 -20.33 2.90
N GLY A 49 -1.75 -20.53 2.83
CA GLY A 49 -1.18 -21.80 2.38
C GLY A 49 -1.57 -22.99 3.25
N ARG A 50 -1.50 -22.81 4.57
CA ARG A 50 -1.88 -23.84 5.54
C ARG A 50 -3.38 -24.14 5.47
N ASP A 51 -4.22 -23.11 5.39
CA ASP A 51 -5.67 -23.29 5.28
C ASP A 51 -6.06 -23.94 3.95
N LEU A 52 -5.42 -23.54 2.85
CA LEU A 52 -5.64 -24.14 1.54
C LEU A 52 -5.30 -25.64 1.55
N ALA A 53 -4.24 -26.06 2.25
CA ALA A 53 -3.87 -27.47 2.38
C ALA A 53 -4.90 -28.33 3.13
N GLU A 54 -5.68 -27.74 4.06
CA GLU A 54 -6.80 -28.41 4.75
C GLU A 54 -8.03 -28.60 3.84
N ASN A 55 -8.06 -27.92 2.69
CA ASN A 55 -9.19 -27.97 1.76
C ASN A 55 -8.78 -28.69 0.46
N TYR A 56 -9.65 -29.56 -0.03
CA TYR A 56 -9.39 -30.32 -1.24
C TYR A 56 -9.87 -29.57 -2.49
N CYS A 57 -9.03 -29.49 -3.52
CA CYS A 57 -9.41 -29.09 -4.87
C CYS A 57 -8.64 -29.91 -5.91
N LEU A 58 -9.35 -30.54 -6.84
CA LEU A 58 -8.76 -31.35 -7.92
C LEU A 58 -7.95 -30.54 -8.94
N VAL A 59 -8.25 -29.24 -9.05
CA VAL A 59 -7.73 -28.34 -10.09
C VAL A 59 -6.57 -27.48 -9.57
N ASP A 60 -6.32 -27.50 -8.26
CA ASP A 60 -5.26 -26.70 -7.65
C ASP A 60 -3.90 -27.43 -7.71
N GLU A 61 -3.15 -27.16 -8.78
CA GLU A 61 -1.82 -27.74 -9.04
C GLU A 61 -0.70 -27.06 -8.22
N ASP A 62 -1.00 -26.02 -7.45
CA ASP A 62 0.00 -25.01 -7.07
C ASP A 62 0.15 -24.78 -5.55
N ARG A 63 -0.28 -25.79 -4.78
CA ARG A 63 -0.39 -25.75 -3.31
C ARG A 63 0.92 -25.37 -2.59
N ASN A 64 2.08 -25.64 -3.18
CA ASN A 64 3.39 -25.38 -2.59
C ASN A 64 3.87 -23.92 -2.68
N ARG A 65 3.18 -23.04 -3.43
CA ARG A 65 3.53 -21.61 -3.56
C ARG A 65 3.39 -20.80 -2.27
N TRP A 66 2.81 -21.38 -1.24
CA TRP A 66 2.52 -20.68 0.01
C TRP A 66 3.38 -21.17 1.19
N SER A 67 4.36 -22.04 0.92
CA SER A 67 5.35 -22.42 1.92
C SER A 67 6.16 -21.21 2.41
N ARG A 68 6.69 -21.30 3.64
CA ARG A 68 7.55 -20.25 4.21
C ARG A 68 8.63 -19.80 3.26
N ASN A 69 9.44 -20.73 2.77
CA ASN A 69 10.58 -20.41 1.91
C ASN A 69 10.15 -19.70 0.63
N HIS A 70 9.00 -20.08 0.05
CA HIS A 70 8.51 -19.42 -1.14
C HIS A 70 7.98 -18.00 -0.85
N VAL A 71 7.23 -17.80 0.25
CA VAL A 71 6.73 -16.47 0.65
C VAL A 71 7.88 -15.53 1.00
N LEU A 72 8.90 -16.01 1.73
CA LEU A 72 10.09 -15.22 2.04
C LEU A 72 10.94 -14.95 0.78
N GLY A 73 11.00 -15.90 -0.14
CA GLY A 73 11.61 -15.70 -1.46
C GLY A 73 10.91 -14.63 -2.29
N GLN A 74 9.59 -14.48 -2.20
CA GLN A 74 8.84 -13.45 -2.93
C GLN A 74 9.23 -12.02 -2.51
N ILE A 75 9.40 -11.75 -1.20
CA ILE A 75 9.85 -10.42 -0.75
C ILE A 75 11.31 -10.17 -1.12
N GLU A 76 12.15 -11.22 -1.09
CA GLU A 76 13.54 -11.10 -1.54
C GLU A 76 13.63 -10.81 -3.04
N ASP A 77 12.84 -11.48 -3.86
CA ASP A 77 12.75 -11.20 -5.30
C ASP A 77 12.21 -9.78 -5.54
N ALA A 78 11.20 -9.34 -4.80
CA ALA A 78 10.71 -7.95 -4.87
C ALA A 78 11.82 -6.94 -4.57
N TYR A 79 12.59 -7.16 -3.50
CA TYR A 79 13.72 -6.30 -3.12
C TYR A 79 14.82 -6.25 -4.17
N ARG A 80 15.12 -7.37 -4.84
CA ARG A 80 16.13 -7.43 -5.92
C ARG A 80 15.63 -6.82 -7.23
N ASN A 81 14.33 -6.61 -7.38
CA ASN A 81 13.69 -6.15 -8.62
C ASN A 81 12.78 -4.95 -8.35
N GLN A 82 13.31 -3.89 -7.70
CA GLN A 82 12.52 -2.76 -7.20
C GLN A 82 11.73 -2.04 -8.31
N ASP A 83 12.25 -2.01 -9.54
CA ASP A 83 11.60 -1.40 -10.70
C ASP A 83 10.48 -2.28 -11.31
N ASN A 84 10.40 -3.55 -10.93
CA ASN A 84 9.41 -4.48 -11.46
C ASN A 84 8.13 -4.43 -10.63
N THR A 85 7.17 -3.62 -11.09
CA THR A 85 5.87 -3.44 -10.43
C THR A 85 5.13 -4.76 -10.17
N ILE A 86 5.22 -5.76 -11.06
CA ILE A 86 4.53 -7.05 -10.86
C ILE A 86 5.10 -7.78 -9.64
N LYS A 87 6.42 -7.74 -9.48
CA LYS A 87 7.11 -8.37 -8.34
C LYS A 87 6.93 -7.59 -7.05
N THR A 88 6.91 -6.26 -7.11
CA THR A 88 6.90 -5.40 -5.92
C THR A 88 5.51 -5.07 -5.40
N MET A 89 4.44 -5.16 -6.20
CA MET A 89 3.10 -4.65 -5.85
C MET A 89 2.56 -5.11 -4.48
N ASN A 90 2.88 -6.32 -4.04
CA ASN A 90 2.43 -6.84 -2.74
C ASN A 90 3.32 -6.45 -1.55
N TRP A 91 4.47 -5.83 -1.81
CA TRP A 91 5.55 -5.57 -0.87
C TRP A 91 5.99 -4.09 -0.86
N ASP A 92 5.44 -3.28 -1.76
CA ASP A 92 5.78 -1.88 -1.96
C ASP A 92 5.13 -1.00 -0.89
N PHE A 93 5.79 -0.95 0.27
CA PHE A 93 5.46 -0.10 1.42
C PHE A 93 6.53 0.98 1.65
N ILE A 94 7.29 1.32 0.61
CA ILE A 94 8.24 2.43 0.64
C ILE A 94 7.49 3.76 0.53
N GLY A 95 8.10 4.83 1.01
CA GLY A 95 7.52 6.16 0.94
C GLY A 95 8.57 7.25 0.99
N SER A 96 8.38 8.26 0.15
CA SER A 96 9.19 9.47 0.16
C SER A 96 8.31 10.71 0.04
N VAL A 97 8.90 11.87 0.32
CA VAL A 97 8.27 13.17 0.15
C VAL A 97 9.24 14.13 -0.49
N SER A 98 8.71 15.06 -1.29
CA SER A 98 9.43 16.26 -1.70
C SER A 98 8.91 17.43 -0.89
N VAL A 99 9.79 18.17 -0.22
CA VAL A 99 9.46 19.37 0.56
C VAL A 99 10.11 20.60 -0.03
N LEU A 100 9.37 21.71 -0.03
CA LEU A 100 9.79 22.97 -0.63
C LEU A 100 9.32 24.15 0.23
N PRO A 101 10.19 25.12 0.54
CA PRO A 101 9.79 26.34 1.24
C PRO A 101 8.92 27.21 0.32
N PHE A 102 7.88 27.83 0.87
CA PHE A 102 6.99 28.73 0.15
C PHE A 102 6.46 29.84 1.05
N ARG A 103 6.95 31.08 0.88
CA ARG A 103 6.43 32.30 1.55
C ARG A 103 6.20 32.16 3.07
N GLY A 104 7.11 31.48 3.79
CA GLY A 104 7.01 31.24 5.24
C GLY A 104 6.17 30.02 5.65
N ASP A 105 5.64 29.29 4.67
CA ASP A 105 5.06 27.96 4.78
C ASP A 105 6.00 26.92 4.14
N VAL A 106 5.66 25.64 4.28
CA VAL A 106 6.32 24.53 3.55
C VAL A 106 5.28 23.74 2.78
N LEU A 107 5.48 23.63 1.48
CA LEU A 107 4.71 22.75 0.61
C LEU A 107 5.36 21.36 0.55
N MET A 108 4.55 20.34 0.33
CA MET A 108 4.99 18.96 0.27
C MET A 108 4.24 18.16 -0.80
N LEU A 109 4.96 17.31 -1.52
CA LEU A 109 4.41 16.26 -2.36
C LEU A 109 4.72 14.91 -1.73
N THR A 110 3.73 14.02 -1.70
CA THR A 110 3.88 12.70 -1.09
C THR A 110 3.89 11.57 -2.12
N TYR A 111 4.82 10.62 -1.97
CA TYR A 111 5.02 9.51 -2.90
C TYR A 111 4.98 8.16 -2.16
N TRP A 112 3.86 7.45 -2.27
CA TRP A 112 3.69 6.06 -1.83
C TRP A 112 2.43 5.46 -2.45
N ARG A 113 2.33 4.12 -2.44
CA ARG A 113 1.12 3.44 -2.88
C ARG A 113 0.11 3.32 -1.74
N ASN A 114 -0.96 4.12 -1.81
CA ASN A 114 -2.19 4.07 -1.00
C ASN A 114 -2.11 3.27 0.32
N HIS A 115 -1.22 3.67 1.23
CA HIS A 115 -1.08 3.09 2.56
C HIS A 115 -1.68 4.08 3.56
N ALA A 116 -2.95 3.87 3.90
CA ALA A 116 -3.75 4.82 4.69
C ALA A 116 -3.05 5.34 5.98
N PRO A 117 -2.29 4.53 6.74
CA PRO A 117 -1.54 5.03 7.90
C PRO A 117 -0.55 6.16 7.58
N PHE A 118 0.11 6.16 6.42
CA PHE A 118 1.09 7.19 6.06
C PHE A 118 0.46 8.58 5.92
N ALA A 119 -0.73 8.66 5.33
CA ALA A 119 -1.45 9.93 5.20
C ALA A 119 -1.77 10.54 6.58
N ARG A 120 -2.19 9.70 7.53
CA ARG A 120 -2.47 10.13 8.92
C ARG A 120 -1.21 10.62 9.62
N LEU A 121 -0.09 9.92 9.47
CA LEU A 121 1.18 10.33 10.08
C LEU A 121 1.66 11.69 9.56
N ILE A 122 1.45 11.99 8.27
CA ILE A 122 1.72 13.32 7.70
C ILE A 122 0.77 14.38 8.27
N GLU A 123 -0.53 14.07 8.40
CA GLU A 123 -1.52 14.97 8.98
C GLU A 123 -1.23 15.28 10.46
N ASP A 124 -0.87 14.26 11.24
CA ASP A 124 -0.48 14.39 12.65
C ASP A 124 0.82 15.20 12.82
N ALA A 125 1.68 15.18 11.80
CA ALA A 125 2.86 16.05 11.71
C ALA A 125 2.52 17.49 11.30
N GLY A 126 1.25 17.83 11.16
CA GLY A 126 0.75 19.17 10.86
C GLY A 126 0.80 19.56 9.37
N PHE A 127 0.94 18.59 8.46
CA PHE A 127 0.81 18.81 7.03
C PHE A 127 -0.62 18.53 6.60
N THR A 128 -1.37 19.58 6.28
CA THR A 128 -2.77 19.45 5.87
C THR A 128 -2.89 19.29 4.36
N ASP A 129 -4.02 18.77 3.89
CA ASP A 129 -4.32 18.72 2.47
C ASP A 129 -4.19 20.11 1.80
N TYR A 130 -3.45 20.14 0.69
CA TYR A 130 -3.25 21.34 -0.13
C TYR A 130 -3.15 20.96 -1.61
N HIS A 131 -3.92 19.97 -2.03
CA HIS A 131 -3.96 19.50 -3.41
C HIS A 131 -4.55 20.58 -4.34
N TYR A 132 -4.17 20.53 -5.62
CA TYR A 132 -4.71 21.38 -6.68
C TYR A 132 -4.68 20.65 -8.02
N GLN A 133 -5.75 20.75 -8.79
CA GLN A 133 -5.77 20.22 -10.16
C GLN A 133 -6.68 21.05 -11.06
N ASN A 134 -6.25 21.30 -12.29
CA ASN A 134 -7.04 22.08 -13.25
C ASN A 134 -7.89 21.24 -14.22
N SER A 135 -7.91 19.91 -14.04
CA SER A 135 -8.67 18.98 -14.88
C SER A 135 -9.98 18.49 -14.27
N THR A 136 -10.34 18.98 -13.08
CA THR A 136 -11.63 18.70 -12.44
C THR A 136 -12.19 19.98 -11.87
N ASP A 137 -13.49 19.95 -11.56
CA ASP A 137 -14.09 20.98 -10.74
C ASP A 137 -13.43 21.02 -9.34
N ARG A 138 -13.46 22.21 -8.74
CA ARG A 138 -13.04 22.45 -7.36
C ARG A 138 -13.94 21.64 -6.40
N PRO A 139 -13.39 21.07 -5.31
CA PRO A 139 -14.21 20.48 -4.27
C PRO A 139 -15.17 21.50 -3.63
N ASP A 140 -16.43 21.13 -3.38
CA ASP A 140 -17.44 22.02 -2.79
C ASP A 140 -17.01 22.66 -1.47
N THR A 141 -16.13 21.99 -0.72
CA THR A 141 -15.63 22.41 0.59
C THR A 141 -14.52 23.47 0.55
N ILE A 142 -13.94 23.77 -0.61
CA ILE A 142 -12.83 24.73 -0.77
C ILE A 142 -13.35 25.98 -1.47
N SER A 143 -13.11 27.20 -1.00
CA SER A 143 -13.60 28.38 -1.75
C SER A 143 -12.87 28.57 -3.09
N GLU A 144 -13.48 29.27 -4.06
CA GLU A 144 -12.81 29.59 -5.34
C GLU A 144 -11.51 30.39 -5.13
N ALA A 145 -11.56 31.39 -4.24
CA ALA A 145 -10.38 32.18 -3.88
C ALA A 145 -9.25 31.33 -3.26
N GLU A 146 -9.59 30.35 -2.42
CA GLU A 146 -8.59 29.41 -1.89
C GLU A 146 -8.04 28.51 -2.99
N TRP A 147 -8.88 28.03 -3.91
CA TRP A 147 -8.46 27.19 -5.02
C TRP A 147 -7.49 27.90 -5.96
N ASP A 148 -7.76 29.17 -6.28
CA ASP A 148 -6.84 30.03 -7.02
C ASP A 148 -5.54 30.27 -6.25
N THR A 149 -5.62 30.48 -4.93
CA THR A 149 -4.43 30.61 -4.08
C THR A 149 -3.57 29.34 -4.12
N ARG A 150 -4.19 28.15 -4.15
CA ARG A 150 -3.48 26.87 -4.28
C ARG A 150 -2.80 26.75 -5.64
N ARG A 151 -3.50 27.13 -6.73
CA ARG A 151 -2.91 27.18 -8.08
C ARG A 151 -1.63 28.01 -8.08
N ASP A 152 -1.75 29.25 -7.64
CA ASP A 152 -0.67 30.22 -7.72
C ASP A 152 0.52 29.78 -6.85
N ALA A 153 0.26 29.20 -5.69
CA ALA A 153 1.29 28.63 -4.83
C ALA A 153 2.06 27.48 -5.50
N TRP A 154 1.36 26.54 -6.14
CA TRP A 154 2.01 25.43 -6.83
C TRP A 154 2.73 25.87 -8.11
N ASP A 155 2.17 26.81 -8.87
CA ASP A 155 2.81 27.32 -10.09
C ASP A 155 4.10 28.13 -9.75
N GLU A 156 4.10 28.89 -8.65
CA GLU A 156 5.30 29.60 -8.17
C GLU A 156 6.35 28.64 -7.62
N ALA A 157 5.93 27.65 -6.83
CA ALA A 157 6.85 26.78 -6.15
C ALA A 157 7.38 25.63 -7.04
N LEU A 158 6.71 25.32 -8.15
CA LEU A 158 7.13 24.34 -9.17
C LEU A 158 7.17 25.00 -10.57
N PRO A 159 8.08 25.94 -10.83
CA PRO A 159 8.09 26.71 -12.08
C PRO A 159 8.34 25.87 -13.33
N THR A 160 9.04 24.74 -13.19
CA THR A 160 9.29 23.76 -14.27
C THR A 160 8.27 22.62 -14.29
N GLY A 161 7.34 22.60 -13.32
CA GLY A 161 6.44 21.47 -13.06
C GLY A 161 7.14 20.23 -12.50
N ARG A 162 8.45 20.27 -12.23
CA ARG A 162 9.25 19.13 -11.78
C ARG A 162 9.78 19.39 -10.37
N ALA A 163 9.30 18.60 -9.41
CA ALA A 163 9.75 18.69 -8.02
C ALA A 163 11.26 18.47 -7.86
N VAL A 164 11.85 17.56 -8.65
CA VAL A 164 13.29 17.24 -8.61
C VAL A 164 14.20 18.44 -8.88
N ASP A 165 13.69 19.48 -9.55
CA ASP A 165 14.50 20.66 -9.90
C ASP A 165 14.60 21.66 -8.74
N VAL A 166 13.70 21.59 -7.74
CA VAL A 166 13.51 22.66 -6.73
C VAL A 166 13.26 22.18 -5.30
N ALA A 167 12.87 20.93 -5.10
CA ALA A 167 12.48 20.39 -3.80
C ALA A 167 13.57 19.54 -3.15
N PHE A 168 13.55 19.47 -1.83
CA PHE A 168 14.35 18.53 -1.06
C PHE A 168 13.59 17.21 -0.94
N GLU A 169 14.22 16.12 -1.35
CA GLU A 169 13.66 14.78 -1.19
C GLU A 169 14.02 14.21 0.19
N PHE A 170 13.03 13.65 0.87
CA PHE A 170 13.19 12.98 2.16
C PHE A 170 12.59 11.58 2.10
N GLN A 171 13.41 10.57 2.37
CA GLN A 171 12.98 9.18 2.41
C GLN A 171 12.37 8.84 3.78
N LEU A 172 11.06 8.58 3.80
CA LEU A 172 10.36 8.17 5.03
C LEU A 172 10.59 6.68 5.32
N VAL A 173 10.48 5.84 4.29
CA VAL A 173 10.69 4.39 4.37
C VAL A 173 11.33 3.91 3.09
N ASP A 174 12.37 3.11 3.19
CA ASP A 174 12.96 2.39 2.06
C ASP A 174 12.88 0.86 2.22
N TRP A 175 13.48 0.16 1.27
CA TRP A 175 13.53 -1.30 1.30
C TRP A 175 14.37 -1.86 2.45
N TYR A 176 15.43 -1.18 2.87
CA TYR A 176 16.28 -1.61 3.99
C TYR A 176 15.52 -1.57 5.31
N ASP A 177 14.66 -0.57 5.50
CA ASP A 177 13.82 -0.43 6.68
C ASP A 177 12.84 -1.62 6.84
N ILE A 178 12.29 -2.11 5.72
CA ILE A 178 11.18 -3.09 5.74
C ILE A 178 11.61 -4.53 5.51
N ILE A 179 12.73 -4.80 4.82
CA ILE A 179 13.10 -6.17 4.44
C ILE A 179 13.38 -7.06 5.65
N SER A 180 13.89 -6.47 6.73
CA SER A 180 14.18 -7.20 7.97
C SER A 180 12.94 -7.65 8.72
N ALA A 181 11.75 -7.12 8.41
CA ALA A 181 10.48 -7.58 9.01
C ALA A 181 10.20 -9.06 8.72
N ARG A 182 10.80 -9.61 7.66
CA ARG A 182 10.68 -11.04 7.31
C ARG A 182 11.33 -11.99 8.31
N TYR A 183 12.21 -11.48 9.17
CA TYR A 183 12.88 -12.22 10.23
C TYR A 183 12.23 -12.02 11.61
N ASP A 184 11.22 -11.16 11.71
CA ASP A 184 10.56 -10.78 12.95
C ASP A 184 9.35 -11.70 13.22
N ALA A 185 9.62 -12.87 13.81
CA ALA A 185 8.61 -13.90 14.03
C ALA A 185 7.45 -13.41 14.92
N ASP A 186 7.75 -12.62 15.94
CA ASP A 186 6.74 -12.09 16.87
C ASP A 186 5.83 -11.08 16.18
N LEU A 187 6.39 -10.17 15.37
CA LEU A 187 5.60 -9.24 14.58
C LEU A 187 4.69 -9.96 13.57
N ILE A 188 5.21 -11.00 12.89
CA ILE A 188 4.42 -11.79 11.94
C ILE A 188 3.26 -12.50 12.65
N ARG A 189 3.50 -13.12 13.82
CA ARG A 189 2.43 -13.76 14.60
C ARG A 189 1.40 -12.74 15.10
N ALA A 190 1.84 -11.56 15.53
CA ALA A 190 0.94 -10.48 15.96
C ALA A 190 0.06 -9.94 14.81
N CYS A 191 0.47 -10.13 13.56
CA CYS A 191 -0.29 -9.74 12.37
C CYS A 191 -1.14 -10.87 11.77
N ALA A 192 -1.45 -11.92 12.56
CA ALA A 192 -2.28 -13.02 12.10
C ALA A 192 -3.65 -12.54 11.57
N PRO A 193 -4.10 -13.02 10.40
CA PRO A 193 -5.42 -12.67 9.89
C PRO A 193 -6.53 -13.27 10.76
N SER A 194 -7.66 -12.57 10.84
CA SER A 194 -8.85 -13.07 11.56
C SER A 194 -9.41 -14.33 10.90
N GLU A 195 -10.12 -15.14 11.68
CA GLU A 195 -10.78 -16.35 11.18
C GLU A 195 -11.68 -16.07 9.97
N LYS A 196 -12.49 -15.01 10.05
CA LYS A 196 -13.36 -14.56 8.96
C LYS A 196 -12.55 -14.28 7.69
N ALA A 197 -11.49 -13.48 7.78
CA ALA A 197 -10.67 -13.13 6.63
C ALA A 197 -9.98 -14.36 6.00
N ARG A 198 -9.58 -15.33 6.84
CA ARG A 198 -9.00 -16.60 6.39
C ARG A 198 -10.01 -17.43 5.60
N ARG A 199 -11.22 -17.64 6.14
CA ARG A 199 -12.30 -18.40 5.46
C ARG A 199 -12.68 -17.76 4.14
N GLU A 200 -12.90 -16.44 4.14
CA GLU A 200 -13.25 -15.69 2.93
C GLU A 200 -12.17 -15.81 1.86
N ARG A 201 -10.88 -15.75 2.24
CA ARG A 201 -9.77 -15.84 1.29
C ARG A 201 -9.69 -17.22 0.62
N VAL A 202 -9.79 -18.30 1.39
CA VAL A 202 -9.78 -19.67 0.85
C VAL A 202 -11.03 -19.93 0.01
N ALA A 203 -12.21 -19.56 0.50
CA ALA A 203 -13.46 -19.67 -0.25
C ALA A 203 -13.39 -18.95 -1.60
N TYR A 204 -12.89 -17.72 -1.60
CA TYR A 204 -12.70 -16.94 -2.83
C TYR A 204 -11.75 -17.65 -3.79
N HIS A 205 -10.58 -18.10 -3.32
CA HIS A 205 -9.58 -18.72 -4.19
C HIS A 205 -10.04 -20.05 -4.80
N LEU A 206 -10.65 -20.93 -3.99
CA LEU A 206 -11.14 -22.20 -4.51
C LEU A 206 -12.27 -22.00 -5.53
N THR A 207 -13.15 -21.04 -5.26
CA THR A 207 -14.20 -20.65 -6.21
C THR A 207 -13.60 -20.05 -7.47
N GLU A 208 -12.57 -19.20 -7.34
CA GLU A 208 -11.81 -18.65 -8.46
C GLU A 208 -11.24 -19.76 -9.34
N ILE A 209 -10.47 -20.70 -8.78
CA ILE A 209 -9.89 -21.82 -9.54
C ILE A 209 -10.98 -22.61 -10.29
N GLU A 210 -12.07 -22.96 -9.61
CA GLU A 210 -13.16 -23.74 -10.21
C GLU A 210 -13.89 -22.99 -11.33
N GLN A 211 -14.10 -21.67 -11.18
CA GLN A 211 -14.78 -20.89 -12.22
C GLN A 211 -13.86 -20.50 -13.37
N PHE A 212 -12.56 -20.36 -13.13
CA PHE A 212 -11.56 -20.05 -14.16
C PHE A 212 -11.07 -21.27 -14.93
N HIS A 213 -11.36 -22.49 -14.46
CA HIS A 213 -11.00 -23.71 -15.17
C HIS A 213 -11.60 -23.75 -16.59
N GLY A 214 -10.73 -23.79 -17.60
CA GLY A 214 -11.11 -23.75 -19.02
C GLY A 214 -11.49 -22.37 -19.56
N CYS A 215 -11.13 -21.27 -18.88
CA CYS A 215 -11.35 -19.92 -19.36
C CYS A 215 -10.19 -19.42 -20.24
N ASP A 216 -10.44 -19.30 -21.54
CA ASP A 216 -9.40 -18.94 -22.53
C ASP A 216 -9.47 -17.49 -23.03
N THR A 217 -10.41 -16.66 -22.53
CA THR A 217 -10.61 -15.28 -23.03
C THR A 217 -10.70 -14.23 -21.93
N THR A 218 -10.25 -13.01 -22.23
CA THR A 218 -10.29 -11.86 -21.30
C THR A 218 -11.71 -11.41 -20.93
N GLN A 219 -12.66 -11.45 -21.88
CA GLN A 219 -14.07 -11.15 -21.58
C GLN A 219 -14.69 -12.22 -20.68
N GLY A 220 -14.33 -13.49 -20.89
CA GLY A 220 -14.70 -14.59 -19.99
C GLY A 220 -14.22 -14.35 -18.56
N ALA A 221 -12.97 -13.90 -18.40
CA ALA A 221 -12.38 -13.59 -17.10
C ALA A 221 -13.17 -12.55 -16.30
N MET A 222 -13.61 -11.44 -16.92
CA MET A 222 -14.38 -10.40 -16.20
C MET A 222 -15.73 -10.92 -15.69
N ARG A 223 -16.44 -11.71 -16.52
CA ARG A 223 -17.69 -12.34 -16.12
C ARG A 223 -17.49 -13.34 -14.99
N ILE A 224 -16.38 -14.09 -15.04
CA ILE A 224 -16.03 -15.05 -13.98
C ILE A 224 -15.74 -14.32 -12.67
N VAL A 225 -14.97 -13.23 -12.66
CA VAL A 225 -14.69 -12.46 -11.43
C VAL A 225 -15.98 -12.03 -10.75
N ARG A 226 -16.97 -11.54 -11.51
CA ARG A 226 -18.28 -11.19 -10.97
C ARG A 226 -18.98 -12.39 -10.37
N LYS A 227 -18.99 -13.52 -11.09
CA LYS A 227 -19.60 -14.77 -10.63
C LYS A 227 -18.94 -15.31 -9.36
N VAL A 228 -17.61 -15.23 -9.24
CA VAL A 228 -16.87 -15.60 -8.02
C VAL A 228 -17.36 -14.78 -6.83
N ARG A 229 -17.52 -13.45 -6.99
CA ARG A 229 -18.02 -12.56 -5.92
C ARG A 229 -19.43 -12.91 -5.46
N GLU A 230 -20.26 -13.41 -6.36
CA GLU A 230 -21.63 -13.83 -6.05
C GLU A 230 -21.66 -15.17 -5.31
N ILE A 231 -20.75 -16.09 -5.62
CA ILE A 231 -20.80 -17.50 -5.14
C ILE A 231 -19.95 -17.76 -3.91
N TYR A 232 -18.76 -17.14 -3.81
CA TYR A 232 -17.83 -17.45 -2.71
C TYR A 232 -18.42 -17.27 -1.30
N PRO A 233 -19.37 -16.34 -1.02
CA PRO A 233 -19.92 -16.18 0.33
C PRO A 233 -20.60 -17.46 0.85
N ASP A 234 -21.28 -18.21 -0.02
CA ASP A 234 -21.95 -19.45 0.36
C ASP A 234 -20.95 -20.53 0.76
N ARG A 235 -19.76 -20.51 0.14
CA ARG A 235 -18.66 -21.44 0.43
C ARG A 235 -17.93 -21.14 1.74
N VAL A 236 -18.03 -19.92 2.28
CA VAL A 236 -17.29 -19.51 3.50
C VAL A 236 -17.55 -20.46 4.67
N THR A 237 -18.77 -20.96 4.79
CA THR A 237 -19.20 -21.86 5.89
C THR A 237 -18.59 -23.26 5.79
N SER A 238 -18.23 -23.72 4.59
CA SER A 238 -17.67 -25.05 4.35
C SER A 238 -16.15 -25.10 4.40
N ILE A 239 -15.47 -23.97 4.61
CA ILE A 239 -14.00 -23.92 4.64
C ILE A 239 -13.46 -24.51 5.94
N HIS A 240 -12.52 -25.43 5.83
CA HIS A 240 -11.73 -25.91 6.97
C HIS A 240 -10.51 -25.02 7.16
N LEU A 241 -10.20 -24.67 8.42
CA LEU A 241 -9.04 -23.84 8.74
C LEU A 241 -8.02 -24.66 9.53
N CYS A 242 -6.74 -24.41 9.27
CA CYS A 242 -5.66 -24.98 10.05
C CYS A 242 -5.69 -24.39 11.47
N ALA A 243 -5.56 -25.23 12.50
CA ALA A 243 -5.54 -24.77 13.89
C ALA A 243 -4.30 -23.90 14.21
N THR A 244 -3.17 -24.18 13.56
CA THR A 244 -1.87 -23.52 13.80
C THR A 244 -1.30 -22.91 12.50
N PRO A 245 -1.97 -21.91 11.90
CA PRO A 245 -1.67 -21.42 10.55
C PRO A 245 -0.29 -20.74 10.42
N LEU A 246 0.32 -20.35 11.55
CA LEU A 246 1.61 -19.67 11.63
C LEU A 246 2.64 -20.47 12.43
N GLN A 247 2.50 -21.79 12.53
CA GLN A 247 3.43 -22.64 13.28
C GLN A 247 4.87 -22.52 12.76
N GLU A 248 5.03 -22.37 11.45
CA GLU A 248 6.31 -22.27 10.75
C GLU A 248 6.87 -20.83 10.72
N VAL A 249 6.26 -19.89 11.47
CA VAL A 249 6.79 -18.52 11.58
C VAL A 249 8.10 -18.49 12.35
#